data_AF-A0A5C9CPT6-F1
#
_entry.id   AF-A0A5C9CPT6-F1
#
_cell.length_a   1.000
_cell.length_b   1.000
_cell.length_c   1.000
_cell.angle_alpha   90.00
_cell.angle_beta   90.00
_cell.angle_gamma   90.00
#
_symmetry.space_group_name_H-M   'P 1'
#
loop_
_entity.id
_entity.type
_entity.pdbx_description
1 polymer ?
#
loop_
_entity_poly.entity_id
_entity_poly.type
_entity_poly.pdbx_seq_one_letter_code
_entity_poly.pdbx_strand_id
1 'polypeptide(L)'
;FSDVLDVAYFFKNEITYDEKEFAKRVAKEGVPALLAGYRDRIAALPNWTIENLEATLKTFCEEQGQSPGSLIHALRISTTGVPIGPGVYECVLLVGRDRALSRIDQAIARASN
;
A
#
# COMPACT_ATOMS: atom_id res chain seq x y z
N PHE A 1 17.48 4.86 20.52
CA PHE A 1 17.71 3.66 19.69
C PHE A 1 16.53 2.68 19.67
N SER A 2 15.31 3.06 20.12
CA SER A 2 14.11 2.22 20.00
C SER A 2 13.45 2.34 18.62
N ASP A 3 13.72 3.41 17.88
CA ASP A 3 13.06 3.70 16.59
C ASP A 3 13.63 2.90 15.40
N VAL A 4 14.76 2.18 15.60
CA VAL A 4 15.38 1.33 14.57
C VAL A 4 14.63 0.00 14.41
N LEU A 5 13.78 -0.37 15.37
CA LEU A 5 13.00 -1.62 15.29
C LEU A 5 11.77 -1.50 14.38
N ASP A 6 11.31 -0.28 14.06
CA ASP A 6 10.09 0.00 13.27
C ASP A 6 10.35 0.18 11.76
N VAL A 7 11.44 -0.41 11.25
CA VAL A 7 11.75 -0.45 9.80
C VAL A 7 12.02 -1.87 9.28
N ALA A 8 11.81 -2.89 10.11
CA ALA A 8 12.07 -4.29 9.76
C ALA A 8 11.28 -4.77 8.52
N TYR A 9 10.15 -4.13 8.21
CA TYR A 9 9.35 -4.41 7.00
C TYR A 9 10.07 -4.07 5.69
N PHE A 10 11.21 -3.36 5.67
CA PHE A 10 12.01 -3.23 4.45
C PHE A 10 12.78 -4.51 4.10
N PHE A 11 13.03 -5.39 5.07
CA PHE A 11 13.92 -6.54 4.91
C PHE A 11 13.20 -7.89 4.96
N LYS A 12 11.97 -7.95 5.49
CA LYS A 12 11.16 -9.18 5.52
C LYS A 12 10.37 -9.36 4.23
N ASN A 13 10.17 -10.58 3.75
CA ASN A 13 9.26 -10.80 2.62
C ASN A 13 7.79 -10.73 3.07
N GLU A 14 7.52 -11.31 4.24
CA GLU A 14 6.21 -11.31 4.88
C GLU A 14 6.12 -10.21 5.96
N ILE A 15 4.96 -9.57 6.02
CA ILE A 15 4.64 -8.54 7.02
C ILE A 15 3.41 -8.97 7.81
N THR A 16 3.42 -8.70 9.10
CA THR A 16 2.28 -8.91 9.99
C THR A 16 1.44 -7.65 10.04
N TYR A 17 0.13 -7.80 10.09
CA TYR A 17 -0.81 -6.68 10.19
C TYR A 17 -1.40 -6.61 11.59
N ASP A 18 -1.68 -5.39 12.06
CA ASP A 18 -2.65 -5.21 13.13
C ASP A 18 -4.05 -5.52 12.57
N GLU A 19 -4.75 -6.49 13.17
CA GLU A 19 -6.05 -6.97 12.68
C GLU A 19 -7.11 -5.88 12.66
N LYS A 20 -7.10 -4.97 13.65
CA LYS A 20 -8.11 -3.91 13.76
C LYS A 20 -7.90 -2.86 12.67
N GLU A 21 -6.66 -2.43 12.46
CA GLU A 21 -6.34 -1.45 11.43
C GLU A 21 -6.47 -2.06 10.03
N PHE A 22 -6.10 -3.32 9.82
CA PHE A 22 -6.32 -4.03 8.57
C PHE A 22 -7.81 -4.10 8.22
N ALA A 23 -8.66 -4.53 9.15
CA ALA A 23 -10.11 -4.59 8.93
C ALA A 23 -10.71 -3.21 8.60
N LYS A 24 -10.26 -2.17 9.31
CA LYS A 24 -10.77 -0.80 9.17
C LYS A 24 -10.32 -0.10 7.88
N ARG A 25 -9.12 -0.40 7.40
CA ARG A 25 -8.45 0.40 6.35
C ARG A 25 -8.15 -0.36 5.08
N VAL A 26 -8.05 -1.69 5.12
CA VAL A 26 -7.76 -2.54 3.96
C VAL A 26 -8.98 -3.38 3.61
N ALA A 27 -9.56 -4.10 4.56
CA ALA A 27 -10.72 -4.98 4.33
C ALA A 27 -12.08 -4.25 4.37
N LYS A 28 -12.08 -2.92 4.48
CA LYS A 28 -13.30 -2.12 4.37
C LYS A 28 -13.90 -2.29 2.97
N GLU A 29 -15.23 -2.44 2.89
CA GLU A 29 -15.96 -2.60 1.63
C GLU A 29 -15.50 -1.60 0.54
N GLY A 30 -15.26 -2.12 -0.65
CA GLY A 30 -14.77 -1.37 -1.82
C GLY A 30 -13.26 -1.05 -1.82
N VAL A 31 -12.60 -1.03 -0.66
CA VAL A 31 -11.16 -0.71 -0.59
C VAL A 31 -10.26 -1.76 -1.25
N PRO A 32 -10.49 -3.09 -1.10
CA PRO A 32 -9.69 -4.09 -1.81
C PRO A 32 -9.76 -3.94 -3.33
N ALA A 33 -10.92 -3.59 -3.88
CA ALA A 33 -11.10 -3.37 -5.31
C ALA A 33 -10.36 -2.10 -5.79
N LEU A 34 -10.42 -1.00 -5.02
CA LEU A 34 -9.63 0.20 -5.30
C LEU A 34 -8.12 -0.08 -5.24
N LEU A 35 -7.69 -0.86 -4.26
CA LEU A 35 -6.30 -1.24 -4.10
C LEU A 35 -5.81 -2.10 -5.27
N ALA A 36 -6.64 -3.04 -5.74
CA ALA A 36 -6.35 -3.84 -6.95
C ALA A 36 -6.20 -2.97 -8.20
N GLY A 37 -7.13 -2.03 -8.42
CA GLY A 37 -7.06 -1.12 -9.56
C GLY A 37 -5.80 -0.24 -9.53
N TYR A 38 -5.43 0.30 -8.37
CA TYR A 38 -4.20 1.06 -8.22
C TYR A 38 -2.94 0.20 -8.41
N ARG A 39 -2.94 -1.02 -7.87
CA ARG A 39 -1.86 -2.00 -8.06
C ARG A 39 -1.58 -2.23 -9.54
N ASP A 40 -2.61 -2.44 -10.35
CA ASP A 40 -2.44 -2.69 -11.79
C ASP A 40 -1.89 -1.47 -12.53
N ARG A 41 -2.30 -0.26 -12.15
CA ARG A 41 -1.77 0.99 -12.70
C ARG A 41 -0.27 1.12 -12.42
N ILE A 42 0.15 0.95 -11.16
CA ILE A 42 1.57 1.10 -10.82
C ILE A 42 2.41 -0.06 -11.36
N ALA A 43 1.84 -1.25 -11.51
CA ALA A 43 2.49 -2.38 -12.16
C ALA A 43 2.80 -2.13 -13.64
N ALA A 44 2.17 -1.15 -14.30
CA ALA A 44 2.44 -0.74 -15.67
C ALA A 44 3.41 0.45 -15.78
N LEU A 45 3.86 1.03 -14.67
CA LEU A 45 4.72 2.21 -14.71
C LEU A 45 6.08 1.90 -15.36
N PRO A 46 6.57 2.77 -16.27
CA PRO A 46 7.89 2.62 -16.87
C PRO A 46 9.00 2.92 -15.86
N ASN A 47 8.78 3.89 -14.96
CA ASN A 47 9.74 4.32 -13.95
C ASN A 47 9.13 4.25 -12.54
N TRP A 48 9.78 3.53 -11.64
CA TRP A 48 9.35 3.35 -10.25
C TRP A 48 9.90 4.47 -9.37
N THR A 49 9.27 5.65 -9.41
CA THR A 49 9.66 6.84 -8.62
C THR A 49 8.51 7.31 -7.74
N ILE A 50 8.82 8.11 -6.71
CA ILE A 50 7.81 8.65 -5.78
C ILE A 50 6.78 9.49 -6.55
N GLU A 51 7.24 10.34 -7.47
CA GLU A 51 6.39 11.24 -8.24
C GLU A 51 5.38 10.47 -9.08
N ASN A 52 5.82 9.37 -9.72
CA ASN A 52 4.93 8.54 -10.52
C ASN A 52 3.94 7.74 -9.67
N LEU A 53 4.36 7.23 -8.52
CA LEU A 53 3.48 6.52 -7.59
C LEU A 53 2.38 7.45 -7.07
N GLU A 54 2.76 8.64 -6.62
CA GLU A 54 1.83 9.65 -6.10
C GLU A 54 0.88 10.17 -7.20
N ALA A 55 1.41 10.56 -8.36
CA ALA A 55 0.60 11.04 -9.47
C ALA A 55 -0.41 9.97 -9.93
N THR A 56 0.03 8.72 -10.04
CA THR A 56 -0.85 7.60 -10.42
C THR A 56 -1.97 7.40 -9.41
N LEU A 57 -1.67 7.47 -8.10
CA LEU A 57 -2.69 7.32 -7.06
C LEU A 57 -3.71 8.45 -7.15
N LYS A 58 -3.25 9.68 -7.29
CA LYS A 58 -4.11 10.86 -7.39
C LYS A 58 -5.04 10.76 -8.60
N THR A 59 -4.49 10.52 -9.80
CA THR A 59 -5.27 10.37 -11.03
C THR A 59 -6.25 9.20 -10.92
N PHE A 60 -5.83 8.06 -10.40
CA PHE A 60 -6.72 6.91 -10.21
C PHE A 60 -7.88 7.23 -9.26
N CYS A 61 -7.62 7.90 -8.13
CA CYS A 61 -8.68 8.31 -7.21
C CYS A 61 -9.66 9.30 -7.85
N GLU A 62 -9.15 10.26 -8.63
CA GLU A 62 -9.99 11.20 -9.40
C GLU A 62 -10.89 10.46 -10.40
N GLU A 63 -10.35 9.51 -11.15
CA GLU A 63 -11.11 8.68 -12.11
C GLU A 63 -12.21 7.85 -11.43
N GLN A 64 -11.95 7.35 -10.22
CA GLN A 64 -12.90 6.54 -9.45
C GLN A 64 -13.89 7.40 -8.62
N GLY A 65 -13.75 8.74 -8.64
CA GLY A 65 -14.55 9.64 -7.81
C GLY A 65 -14.34 9.44 -6.30
N GLN A 66 -13.16 8.97 -5.91
CA GLN A 66 -12.81 8.64 -4.52
C GLN A 66 -11.81 9.64 -3.94
N SER A 67 -11.87 9.83 -2.62
CA SER A 67 -10.83 10.59 -1.92
C SER A 67 -9.53 9.77 -1.78
N PRO A 68 -8.33 10.36 -1.99
CA PRO A 68 -7.06 9.64 -1.89
C PRO A 68 -6.79 9.01 -0.52
N GLY A 69 -7.31 9.61 0.55
CA GLY A 69 -6.97 9.24 1.92
C GLY A 69 -7.24 7.77 2.25
N SER A 70 -8.36 7.21 1.78
CA SER A 70 -8.66 5.79 2.02
C SER A 70 -7.63 4.87 1.37
N LEU A 71 -7.25 5.17 0.12
CA LEU A 71 -6.30 4.37 -0.63
C LEU A 71 -4.87 4.53 -0.12
N ILE A 72 -4.48 5.73 0.34
CA ILE A 72 -3.19 5.99 0.98
C ILE A 72 -3.02 5.14 2.25
N HIS A 73 -4.05 5.09 3.11
CA HIS A 73 -4.01 4.25 4.32
C HIS A 73 -3.96 2.76 3.98
N ALA A 74 -4.75 2.32 2.99
CA ALA A 74 -4.74 0.94 2.52
C ALA A 74 -3.37 0.54 1.94
N LEU A 75 -2.78 1.42 1.12
CA LEU A 75 -1.46 1.23 0.52
C LEU A 75 -0.37 1.13 1.59
N ARG A 76 -0.41 1.99 2.61
CA ARG A 76 0.54 1.91 3.73
C ARG A 76 0.45 0.55 4.40
N ILE A 77 -0.72 0.18 4.90
CA ILE A 77 -0.85 -1.04 5.69
C ILE A 77 -0.50 -2.25 4.83
N SER A 78 -1.01 -2.33 3.60
CA SER A 78 -0.71 -3.44 2.69
C SER A 78 0.77 -3.60 2.36
N THR A 79 1.56 -2.52 2.38
CA THR A 79 3.00 -2.57 2.02
C THR A 79 3.95 -2.59 3.20
N THR A 80 3.56 -2.09 4.38
CA THR A 80 4.45 -2.01 5.56
C THR A 80 3.96 -2.78 6.78
N GLY A 81 2.68 -3.12 6.84
CA GLY A 81 2.05 -3.80 7.98
C GLY A 81 1.61 -2.87 9.11
N VAL A 82 2.01 -1.59 9.05
CA VAL A 82 1.81 -0.63 10.14
C VAL A 82 0.95 0.56 9.71
N PRO A 83 0.06 1.09 10.58
CA PRO A 83 -0.87 2.17 10.21
C PRO A 83 -0.23 3.56 10.15
N ILE A 84 0.94 3.75 10.77
CA ILE A 84 1.65 5.03 10.91
C ILE A 84 3.14 4.79 10.63
N GLY A 85 3.82 5.77 10.04
CA GLY A 85 5.26 5.71 9.80
C GLY A 85 5.75 6.77 8.81
N PRO A 86 6.97 6.61 8.28
CA PRO A 86 7.56 7.49 7.26
C PRO A 86 6.71 7.55 6.00
N GLY A 87 6.87 8.55 5.13
CA GLY A 87 6.03 8.77 3.96
C GLY A 87 5.74 7.50 3.13
N VAL A 88 4.48 7.36 2.68
CA VAL A 88 3.99 6.09 2.09
C VAL A 88 4.71 5.77 0.79
N TYR A 89 4.97 6.77 -0.05
CA TYR A 89 5.58 6.57 -1.36
C TYR A 89 7.07 6.28 -1.24
N GLU A 90 7.75 6.90 -0.27
CA GLU A 90 9.12 6.57 0.11
C GLU A 90 9.20 5.11 0.58
N CYS A 91 8.26 4.68 1.42
CA CYS A 91 8.19 3.27 1.85
C CYS A 91 8.00 2.33 0.66
N VAL A 92 7.06 2.62 -0.24
CA VAL A 92 6.79 1.80 -1.44
C VAL A 92 8.01 1.76 -2.39
N LEU A 93 8.68 2.90 -2.57
CA LEU A 93 9.91 3.00 -3.35
C LEU A 93 11.01 2.10 -2.76
N LEU A 94 11.25 2.21 -1.45
CA LEU A 94 12.32 1.48 -0.74
C LEU A 94 12.03 -0.02 -0.60
N VAL A 95 10.76 -0.41 -0.46
CA VAL A 95 10.34 -1.83 -0.53
C VAL A 95 10.67 -2.39 -1.92
N GLY A 96 10.56 -1.56 -2.96
CA GLY A 96 10.83 -1.93 -4.34
C GLY A 96 9.62 -2.57 -5.02
N ARG A 97 9.58 -2.43 -6.35
CA ARG A 97 8.42 -2.77 -7.20
C ARG A 97 7.83 -4.14 -6.93
N ASP A 98 8.60 -5.20 -7.14
CA ASP A 98 8.08 -6.57 -7.12
C ASP A 98 7.56 -6.96 -5.74
N ARG A 99 8.26 -6.54 -4.68
CA ARG A 99 7.85 -6.78 -3.29
C ARG A 99 6.61 -5.97 -2.92
N ALA A 100 6.53 -4.70 -3.34
CA ALA A 100 5.37 -3.87 -3.08
C ALA A 100 4.12 -4.44 -3.75
N LEU A 101 4.21 -4.81 -5.03
CA LEU A 101 3.11 -5.43 -5.77
C LEU A 101 2.67 -6.75 -5.13
N SER A 102 3.62 -7.64 -4.82
CA SER A 102 3.34 -8.92 -4.16
C SER A 102 2.65 -8.74 -2.79
N ARG A 103 3.07 -7.76 -1.99
CA ARG A 103 2.43 -7.47 -0.69
C ARG A 103 1.02 -6.90 -0.84
N ILE A 104 0.79 -6.06 -1.85
CA ILE A 104 -0.55 -5.57 -2.16
C ILE A 104 -1.45 -6.73 -2.56
N ASP A 105 -0.97 -7.64 -3.42
CA ASP A 105 -1.72 -8.83 -3.85
C ASP A 105 -2.08 -9.73 -2.66
N GLN A 106 -1.14 -9.95 -1.74
CA GLN A 106 -1.38 -10.71 -0.50
C GLN A 106 -2.43 -10.04 0.41
N ALA A 107 -2.38 -8.71 0.55
CA ALA A 107 -3.34 -7.96 1.34
C ALA A 107 -4.76 -8.05 0.73
N ILE A 108 -4.88 -7.96 -0.59
CA ILE A 108 -6.17 -8.10 -1.29
C ILE A 108 -6.74 -9.52 -1.11
N ALA A 109 -5.91 -10.55 -1.29
CA ALA A 109 -6.31 -11.94 -1.09
C ALA A 109 -6.79 -12.18 0.35
N ARG A 110 -6.06 -11.64 1.33
CA ARG A 110 -6.43 -11.73 2.75
C ARG A 110 -7.76 -11.02 3.06
N ALA A 111 -8.03 -9.89 2.44
CA ALA A 111 -9.27 -9.13 2.65
C ALA A 111 -10.50 -9.76 1.98
N SER A 112 -10.30 -10.72 1.08
CA SER A 112 -11.36 -11.41 0.32
C SER A 112 -11.76 -12.77 0.92
N ASN A 113 -11.09 -13.19 1.99
CA ASN A 113 -11.37 -14.42 2.77
C ASN A 113 -12.10 -14.08 4.07
#